data_AF-A0A850QNF6-F1
#
_entry.id   AF-A0A850QNF6-F1
#
_cell.length_a   1.000
_cell.length_b   1.000
_cell.length_c   1.000
_cell.angle_alpha   90.00
_cell.angle_beta   90.00
_cell.angle_gamma   90.00
#
_symmetry.space_group_name_H-M   'P 1'
#
loop_
_entity.id
_entity.type
_entity.pdbx_description
1 polymer ?
#
loop_
_entity_poly.entity_id
_entity_poly.type
_entity_poly.pdbx_seq_one_letter_code
_entity_poly.pdbx_strand_id
1 'polypeptide(L)' 'MALHIDQAAEEFKRNIDLFVEAYKKKHAAQPNEYPLEMPDDNAGIWGEFMFDFHNTGNV' A
#
# COMPACT_ATOMS: atom_id res chain seq x y z
N MET A 1 7.35 13.94 -21.86
CA MET A 1 5.96 14.06 -21.38
C MET A 1 6.04 14.47 -19.92
N ALA A 2 5.46 15.59 -19.54
CA ALA A 2 5.40 16.02 -18.15
C ALA A 2 4.11 15.47 -17.54
N LEU A 3 4.22 14.71 -16.45
CA LEU A 3 3.07 14.24 -15.68
C LEU A 3 2.53 15.43 -14.88
N HIS A 4 1.27 15.81 -15.08
CA HIS A 4 0.65 16.84 -14.24
C HIS A 4 0.45 16.30 -12.82
N ILE A 5 0.57 17.17 -11.82
CA ILE A 5 0.45 16.76 -10.42
C ILE A 5 -0.91 16.12 -10.11
N ASP A 6 -1.97 16.54 -10.80
CA ASP A 6 -3.29 15.91 -10.71
C ASP A 6 -3.28 14.47 -11.22
N GLN A 7 -2.65 14.22 -12.38
CA GLN A 7 -2.52 12.87 -12.93
C GLN A 7 -1.65 11.98 -12.01
N ALA A 8 -0.56 12.54 -11.48
CA ALA A 8 0.28 11.85 -10.50
C ALA A 8 -0.51 11.46 -9.24
N ALA A 9 -1.36 12.36 -8.75
CA ALA A 9 -2.21 12.11 -7.58
C ALA A 9 -3.27 11.04 -7.86
N GLU A 10 -3.87 11.01 -9.06
CA GLU A 10 -4.80 9.96 -9.47
C GLU A 10 -4.12 8.59 -9.55
N GLU A 11 -2.93 8.51 -10.14
CA GLU A 11 -2.16 7.27 -10.20
C GLU A 11 -1.77 6.79 -8.80
N PHE A 12 -1.36 7.71 -7.92
CA PHE A 12 -0.99 7.37 -6.56
C PHE A 12 -2.18 6.85 -5.74
N LYS A 13 -3.35 7.49 -5.86
CA LYS A 13 -4.59 6.99 -5.24
C LYS A 13 -4.94 5.59 -5.73
N ARG A 14 -4.84 5.35 -7.03
CA ARG A 14 -5.09 4.02 -7.61
C ARG A 14 -4.10 2.98 -7.10
N ASN A 15 -2.85 3.36 -6.90
CA ASN A 15 -1.83 2.46 -6.37
C ASN A 15 -2.06 2.11 -4.89
N ILE A 16 -2.49 3.10 -4.10
CA ILE A 16 -2.92 2.86 -2.71
C ILE A 16 -4.12 1.90 -2.67
N ASP A 17 -5.10 2.08 -3.56
CA ASP A 17 -6.28 1.20 -3.62
C ASP A 17 -5.88 -0.26 -3.93
N LEU A 18 -5.01 -0.44 -4.93
CA LEU A 18 -4.45 -1.76 -5.27
C LEU A 18 -3.64 -2.38 -4.12
N PHE A 19 -2.83 -1.58 -3.42
CA PHE A 19 -2.10 -2.02 -2.23
C PHE A 19 -3.05 -2.52 -1.16
N VAL A 20 -4.10 -1.74 -0.83
CA VAL A 20 -5.09 -2.13 0.19
C VAL A 20 -5.83 -3.40 -0.19
N GLU A 21 -6.23 -3.56 -1.45
CA GLU A 21 -6.86 -4.80 -1.93
C GLU A 21 -5.92 -6.01 -1.83
N ALA A 22 -4.67 -5.84 -2.26
CA ALA A 22 -3.67 -6.92 -2.21
C ALA A 22 -3.33 -7.29 -0.76
N TYR A 23 -3.14 -6.30 0.10
CA TYR A 23 -2.86 -6.47 1.53
C TYR A 23 -4.01 -7.19 2.22
N LYS A 24 -5.27 -6.82 1.95
CA LYS A 24 -6.46 -7.52 2.48
C LYS A 24 -6.53 -8.97 2.01
N LYS A 25 -6.15 -9.27 0.77
CA LYS A 25 -6.07 -10.66 0.28
C LYS A 25 -5.00 -11.45 1.03
N LYS A 26 -3.83 -10.85 1.29
CA LYS A 26 -2.79 -11.49 2.12
C LYS A 26 -3.24 -11.66 3.56
N HIS A 27 -3.92 -10.67 4.15
CA HIS A 27 -4.54 -10.80 5.48
C HIS A 27 -5.53 -11.97 5.54
N ALA A 28 -6.38 -12.14 4.52
CA ALA A 28 -7.32 -13.27 4.49
C ALA A 28 -6.61 -14.63 4.48
N ALA A 29 -5.40 -14.72 3.89
CA ALA A 29 -4.60 -15.94 3.90
C ALA A 29 -3.74 -16.08 5.17
N GLN A 30 -3.19 -14.98 5.68
CA GLN A 30 -2.19 -14.90 6.75
C GLN A 30 -2.51 -13.72 7.68
N PRO A 31 -3.58 -13.82 8.49
CA PRO A 31 -4.08 -12.67 9.25
C PRO A 31 -3.13 -12.19 10.35
N ASN A 32 -2.28 -13.09 10.86
CA ASN A 32 -1.26 -12.76 11.86
C ASN A 32 -0.04 -12.02 11.28
N GLU A 33 0.30 -12.26 10.01
CA GLU A 33 1.46 -11.62 9.38
C GLU A 33 1.10 -10.30 8.69
N TYR A 34 -0.18 -10.12 8.33
CA TYR A 34 -0.68 -8.93 7.65
C TYR A 34 -1.78 -8.27 8.46
N PRO A 35 -1.52 -7.75 9.67
CA PRO A 35 -2.55 -7.15 10.51
C PRO A 35 -3.14 -5.90 9.83
N LEU A 36 -4.47 -5.78 9.82
CA LEU A 36 -5.16 -4.60 9.26
C LEU A 36 -5.06 -3.37 10.17
N GLU A 37 -4.55 -3.54 11.39
CA GLU A 37 -4.37 -2.51 12.38
C GLU A 37 -2.94 -2.60 12.90
N MET A 38 -2.20 -1.50 12.79
CA MET A 38 -0.87 -1.35 13.39
C MET A 38 -0.95 -0.34 14.53
N PRO A 39 -0.19 -0.54 15.63
CA PRO A 39 -0.12 0.45 16.69
C PRO A 39 0.37 1.79 16.13
N ASP A 40 -0.13 2.91 16.65
CA ASP A 40 0.16 4.27 16.17
C ASP A 40 1.66 4.61 16.11
N ASP A 41 2.47 3.97 16.97
CA ASP A 41 3.94 4.08 16.99
C ASP A 41 4.59 3.59 15.67
N ASN A 42 3.88 2.72 14.93
CA ASN A 42 4.32 2.08 13.70
C ASN A 42 3.67 2.67 12.43
N ALA A 43 3.07 3.86 12.51
CA ALA A 43 2.42 4.50 11.36
C ALA A 43 3.37 4.67 10.14
N GLY A 44 4.67 4.80 10.36
CA GLY A 44 5.69 4.85 9.30
C GLY A 44 5.82 3.55 8.49
N ILE A 45 5.48 2.40 9.08
CA ILE A 45 5.62 1.08 8.47
C ILE A 45 4.65 0.92 7.28
N TRP A 46 3.46 1.53 7.33
CA TRP A 46 2.55 1.54 6.18
C TRP A 46 3.18 2.19 4.94
N GLY A 47 3.97 3.25 5.15
CA GLY A 47 4.72 3.90 4.09
C GLY A 47 5.76 2.96 3.49
N GLU A 48 6.49 2.22 4.31
CA GLU A 48 7.49 1.23 3.87
C GLU A 48 6.86 0.09 3.08
N PHE A 49 5.74 -0.47 3.54
CA PHE A 49 5.00 -1.50 2.80
C PHE A 49 4.44 -1.00 1.47
N MET A 50 3.93 0.24 1.43
CA MET A 50 3.45 0.81 0.19
C MET A 50 4.60 1.07 -0.80
N PHE A 51 5.75 1.54 -0.31
CA PHE A 51 6.95 1.70 -1.13
C PHE A 51 7.49 0.36 -1.64
N ASP A 52 7.47 -0.69 -0.82
CA ASP A 52 7.82 -2.04 -1.27
C ASP A 52 6.86 -2.51 -2.35
N PHE A 53 5.55 -2.42 -2.12
CA PHE A 53 4.54 -2.79 -3.11
C PHE A 53 4.68 -2.02 -4.42
N HIS A 54 5.01 -0.74 -4.36
CA HIS A 54 5.27 0.06 -5.55
C HIS A 54 6.50 -0.43 -6.35
N ASN A 55 7.54 -0.91 -5.66
CA ASN A 55 8.78 -1.39 -6.28
C ASN A 55 8.71 -2.85 -6.74
N THR A 56 8.07 -3.72 -5.95
CA THR A 56 8.04 -5.17 -6.17
C THR A 56 6.76 -5.63 -6.86
N GLY A 57 5.70 -4.81 -6.81
CA GLY A 57 4.35 -5.19 -7.23
C GLY A 57 3.70 -6.23 -6.32
N ASN A 58 4.32 -6.53 -5.17
CA ASN A 58 3.87 -7.58 -4.27
C ASN A 58 3.70 -7.04 -2.84
N VAL A 59 2.74 -7.61 -2.13
CA VAL A 59 2.53 -7.41 -0.68
C VAL A 59 3.08 -8.59 0.09
#